data_AF-A0A0B6YIB0-F1
#
_entry.id   AF-A0A0B6YIB0-F1
#
_cell.length_a   1.000
_cell.length_b   1.000
_cell.length_c   1.000
_cell.angle_alpha   90.00
_cell.angle_beta   90.00
_cell.angle_gamma   90.00
#
_symmetry.space_group_name_H-M   'P 1'
#
loop_
_entity.id
_entity.type
_entity.pdbx_description
1 polymer ?
#
loop_
_entity_poly.entity_id
_entity_poly.type
_entity_poly.pdbx_seq_one_letter_code
_entity_poly.pdbx_strand_id
1 'polypeptide(L)'
;GVECYFNNKRLISSVHVIIICVLPSQMPCVEKEIRDSITPSHIIICQSSSLSARRLCQILNSTNIIRPVLHLSSECPENMNHNQNLDVNTALQNRETVMSTCPIGI
;
A
#
# COMPACT_ATOMS: atom_id res chain seq x y z
N GLY A 1 -8.44 10.50 12.72
CA GLY A 1 -7.05 10.91 12.43
C GLY A 1 -6.29 9.74 11.87
N VAL A 2 -5.08 9.96 11.35
CA VAL A 2 -4.16 8.90 10.91
C VAL A 2 -2.94 8.96 11.82
N GLU A 3 -2.51 7.80 12.32
CA GLU A 3 -1.28 7.69 13.10
C GLU A 3 -0.16 7.12 12.24
N CYS A 4 0.96 7.84 12.19
CA CYS A 4 2.11 7.46 11.39
C CYS A 4 3.25 7.00 12.31
N TYR A 5 3.88 5.89 11.93
CA TYR A 5 4.99 5.29 12.66
C TYR A 5 6.20 5.11 11.73
N PHE A 6 7.39 5.49 12.19
CA PHE A 6 8.65 5.22 11.48
C PHE A 6 9.15 3.78 11.68
N ASN A 7 8.57 3.04 12.63
CA ASN A 7 8.94 1.67 12.96
C ASN A 7 7.85 0.72 12.46
N ASN A 8 8.16 -0.06 11.41
CA ASN A 8 7.18 -0.94 10.78
C ASN A 8 6.73 -2.07 11.72
N LYS A 9 7.62 -2.55 12.62
CA LYS A 9 7.25 -3.57 13.62
C LYS A 9 6.17 -3.04 14.57
N ARG A 10 6.33 -1.79 15.05
CA ARG A 10 5.34 -1.15 15.91
C ARG A 10 4.01 -0.98 15.18
N LEU A 11 4.04 -0.52 13.93
CA LEU A 11 2.84 -0.40 13.11
C LEU A 11 2.11 -1.74 12.99
N ILE A 12 2.83 -2.81 12.61
CA ILE A 12 2.25 -4.14 12.42
C ILE A 12 1.66 -4.70 13.71
N SER A 13 2.35 -4.52 14.84
CA SER A 13 1.85 -4.98 16.14
C SER A 13 0.53 -4.34 16.59
N SER A 14 0.14 -3.23 15.96
CA SER A 14 -1.06 -2.47 16.31
C SER A 14 -2.25 -2.70 15.37
N VAL A 15 -2.11 -3.58 14.36
CA VAL A 15 -3.13 -3.77 13.31
C VAL A 15 -3.44 -5.23 13.05
N HIS A 16 -4.64 -5.51 12.54
CA HIS A 16 -5.03 -6.85 12.10
C HIS A 16 -4.86 -7.06 10.59
N VAL A 17 -4.89 -5.97 9.83
CA VAL A 17 -4.79 -5.96 8.37
C VAL A 17 -3.59 -5.12 7.98
N ILE A 18 -2.71 -5.68 7.15
CA ILE A 18 -1.47 -5.05 6.68
C ILE A 18 -1.59 -4.85 5.18
N ILE A 19 -1.43 -3.61 4.71
CA ILE A 19 -1.36 -3.31 3.28
C ILE A 19 0.09 -3.02 2.91
N ILE A 20 0.68 -3.84 2.04
CA ILE A 20 2.05 -3.67 1.57
C ILE A 20 2.04 -3.02 0.19
N CYS A 21 2.47 -1.76 0.16
CA CYS A 21 2.56 -0.91 -1.04
C CYS A 21 4.02 -0.47 -1.31
N VAL A 22 4.97 -1.38 -1.13
CA VAL A 22 6.40 -1.11 -1.40
C VAL A 22 6.81 -1.61 -2.77
N LEU A 23 7.86 -1.03 -3.34
CA LEU A 23 8.40 -1.49 -4.62
C LEU A 23 8.94 -2.93 -4.48
N PRO A 24 8.91 -3.74 -5.55
CA PRO A 24 9.45 -5.10 -5.50
C PRO A 24 10.92 -5.17 -5.04
N SER A 25 11.73 -4.17 -5.40
CA SER A 25 13.13 -4.04 -4.97
C SER A 25 13.29 -3.76 -3.47
N GLN A 26 12.28 -3.14 -2.83
CA GLN A 26 12.28 -2.82 -1.40
C GLN A 26 11.74 -3.97 -0.56
N MET A 27 10.92 -4.85 -1.14
CA MET A 27 10.27 -5.96 -0.45
C MET A 27 11.23 -6.84 0.37
N PRO A 28 12.43 -7.24 -0.11
CA PRO A 28 13.35 -8.04 0.71
C PRO A 28 13.83 -7.34 1.98
N CYS A 29 14.02 -6.01 1.94
CA CYS A 29 14.42 -5.24 3.11
C CYS A 29 13.25 -5.14 4.11
N VAL A 30 12.05 -4.86 3.60
CA VAL A 30 10.84 -4.71 4.40
C VAL A 30 10.47 -6.04 5.05
N GLU A 31 10.51 -7.14 4.30
CA GLU A 31 10.29 -8.50 4.80
C GLU A 31 11.22 -8.81 5.97
N LYS A 32 12.52 -8.58 5.81
CA LYS A 32 13.50 -8.81 6.87
C LYS A 32 13.20 -7.98 8.12
N GLU A 33 12.71 -6.75 7.95
CA GLU A 33 12.34 -5.89 9.06
C GLU A 33 11.09 -6.42 9.79
N ILE A 34 10.08 -6.89 9.08
CA ILE A 34 8.75 -7.14 9.67
C ILE A 34 8.43 -8.60 9.97
N ARG A 35 9.18 -9.55 9.40
CA ARG A 35 8.89 -10.99 9.44
C ARG A 35 8.55 -11.50 10.85
N ASP A 36 9.34 -11.11 11.86
CA ASP A 36 9.16 -11.61 13.22
C ASP A 36 7.95 -11.00 13.94
N SER A 37 7.34 -9.96 13.37
CA SER A 37 6.13 -9.30 13.89
C SER A 37 4.85 -9.79 13.21
N ILE A 38 4.97 -10.53 12.10
CA ILE A 38 3.84 -11.14 11.40
C ILE A 38 3.45 -12.43 12.12
N THR A 39 2.19 -12.52 12.52
CA THR A 39 1.58 -13.72 13.09
C THR A 39 0.51 -14.28 12.15
N PRO A 40 0.08 -15.55 12.32
CA PRO A 40 -0.95 -16.17 11.48
C PRO A 40 -2.31 -15.46 11.49
N SER A 41 -2.60 -14.61 12.50
CA SER A 41 -3.85 -13.85 12.57
C SER A 41 -3.87 -12.62 11.67
N HIS A 42 -2.73 -12.16 11.17
CA HIS A 42 -2.68 -10.99 10.28
C HIS A 42 -3.19 -11.34 8.89
N ILE A 43 -3.97 -10.44 8.30
CA ILE A 43 -4.37 -10.48 6.89
C ILE A 43 -3.44 -9.55 6.13
N ILE A 44 -2.73 -10.05 5.13
CA ILE A 44 -1.79 -9.26 4.34
C ILE A 44 -2.36 -9.00 2.95
N ILE A 45 -2.46 -7.73 2.59
CA ILE A 45 -2.90 -7.26 1.27
C ILE A 45 -1.67 -6.74 0.52
N CYS A 46 -1.34 -7.33 -0.61
CA CYS A 46 -0.18 -6.94 -1.42
C CYS A 46 -0.62 -6.42 -2.80
N GLN A 47 -0.30 -5.16 -3.11
CA GLN A 47 -0.71 -4.51 -4.36
C GLN A 47 0.26 -4.76 -5.53
N SER A 48 1.39 -5.43 -5.32
CA SER A 48 2.39 -5.64 -6.37
C SER A 48 1.94 -6.65 -7.44
N SER A 49 1.78 -6.19 -8.67
CA SER A 49 1.46 -7.03 -9.84
C SER A 49 2.65 -7.89 -10.29
N SER A 50 3.88 -7.54 -9.91
CA SER A 50 5.09 -8.26 -10.37
C SER A 50 5.45 -9.48 -9.52
N LEU A 51 4.85 -9.67 -8.34
CA LEU A 51 5.08 -10.84 -7.49
C LEU A 51 3.87 -11.77 -7.51
N SER A 52 4.11 -13.06 -7.76
CA SER A 52 3.06 -14.08 -7.67
C SER A 52 2.63 -14.26 -6.21
N ALA A 53 1.37 -14.66 -5.99
CA ALA A 53 0.86 -14.94 -4.64
C ALA A 53 1.75 -15.97 -3.90
N ARG A 54 2.19 -17.02 -4.61
CA ARG A 54 3.12 -18.02 -4.05
C ARG A 54 4.44 -17.41 -3.60
N ARG A 55 5.01 -16.49 -4.39
CA ARG A 55 6.26 -15.80 -4.05
C ARG A 55 6.06 -14.91 -2.81
N LEU A 56 4.91 -14.24 -2.71
CA LEU A 56 4.55 -13.44 -1.54
C LEU A 56 4.42 -14.31 -0.28
N CYS A 57 3.76 -15.47 -0.37
CA CYS A 57 3.67 -16.40 0.76
C CYS A 57 5.05 -16.85 1.25
N GLN A 58 5.97 -17.12 0.31
CA GLN A 58 7.34 -17.53 0.64
C GLN A 58 8.14 -16.41 1.28
N ILE A 59 8.06 -15.19 0.73
CA ILE A 59 8.77 -14.02 1.25
C ILE A 59 8.26 -13.70 2.65
N LEU A 60 6.95 -13.55 2.83
CA LEU A 60 6.35 -13.09 4.07
C LEU A 60 6.11 -14.21 5.10
N ASN A 61 6.45 -15.45 4.75
CA ASN A 61 6.20 -16.65 5.54
C ASN A 61 4.76 -16.73 6.10
N SER A 62 3.78 -16.36 5.27
CA SER A 62 2.37 -16.30 5.64
C SER A 62 1.47 -16.88 4.55
N THR A 63 0.39 -17.54 4.97
CA THR A 63 -0.63 -18.10 4.08
C THR A 63 -1.86 -17.20 3.96
N ASN A 64 -2.01 -16.22 4.86
CA ASN A 64 -3.16 -15.32 4.89
C ASN A 64 -2.92 -14.06 4.05
N ILE A 65 -2.72 -14.27 2.75
CA ILE A 65 -2.38 -13.22 1.79
C ILE A 65 -3.50 -13.03 0.78
N ILE A 66 -3.99 -11.79 0.67
CA ILE A 66 -4.92 -11.33 -0.35
C ILE A 66 -4.14 -10.55 -1.40
N ARG A 67 -4.28 -10.95 -2.65
CA ARG A 67 -3.70 -10.23 -3.80
C ARG A 67 -4.84 -9.67 -4.65
N PRO A 68 -5.28 -8.43 -4.41
CA PRO A 68 -6.33 -7.83 -5.21
C PRO A 68 -5.82 -7.61 -6.64
N VAL A 69 -6.59 -8.06 -7.62
CA VAL A 69 -6.38 -7.67 -9.01
C VAL A 69 -7.12 -6.36 -9.21
N LEU A 70 -6.38 -5.25 -9.14
CA LEU A 70 -6.94 -3.94 -9.42
C LEU A 70 -6.85 -3.68 -10.91
N HIS A 71 -8.01 -3.53 -11.55
CA HIS A 71 -8.10 -3.00 -12.91
C HIS A 71 -8.35 -1.50 -12.81
N LEU A 72 -7.51 -0.72 -13.49
CA LEU A 72 -7.84 0.67 -13.75
C LEU A 72 -9.02 0.66 -14.72
N SER A 73 -10.21 1.05 -14.26
CA SER A 73 -11.39 1.14 -15.10
C SER A 73 -11.12 2.10 -16.25
N SER A 74 -11.52 1.74 -17.47
CA SER A 74 -11.45 2.62 -18.65
C SER A 74 -12.26 3.92 -18.50
N GLU A 75 -13.08 4.01 -17.45
CA GLU A 75 -13.82 5.22 -17.05
C GLU A 75 -12.98 6.21 -16.22
N CYS A 76 -11.74 5.86 -15.85
CA CYS A 76 -10.81 6.84 -15.30
C CYS A 76 -10.54 7.88 -16.39
N PRO A 77 -10.95 9.15 -16.23
CA PRO A 77 -10.76 10.13 -17.28
C PRO A 77 -9.25 10.27 -17.50
N GLU A 78 -8.78 9.97 -18.72
CA GLU A 78 -7.40 10.25 -19.15
C GLU A 78 -7.01 11.73 -18.91
N ASN A 79 -8.02 12.59 -18.74
CA ASN A 79 -7.95 14.03 -18.51
C ASN A 79 -8.00 14.46 -17.04
N MET A 80 -7.77 13.57 -16.07
CA MET A 80 -7.41 14.05 -14.74
C MET A 80 -5.99 14.61 -14.83
N ASN A 81 -5.89 15.91 -15.10
CA ASN A 81 -4.66 16.73 -15.12
C ASN A 81 -4.03 16.79 -13.71
N HIS A 82 -3.77 15.65 -13.08
CA HIS A 82 -2.85 15.55 -11.97
C HIS A 82 -1.49 15.90 -12.53
N ASN A 83 -1.08 17.15 -12.35
CA ASN A 83 0.19 17.63 -12.86
C ASN A 83 1.32 16.88 -12.13
N GLN A 84 1.78 15.78 -12.73
CA GLN A 84 2.73 14.82 -12.13
C GLN A 84 4.12 15.42 -11.88
N ASN A 85 4.33 16.66 -12.34
CA ASN A 85 5.54 17.44 -12.13
C ASN A 85 5.48 18.33 -10.87
N LEU A 86 4.34 18.41 -10.18
CA LEU A 86 4.26 19.11 -8.89
C LEU A 86 4.82 18.23 -7.78
N ASP A 87 5.58 18.85 -6.87
CA ASP A 87 5.94 18.18 -5.63
C ASP A 87 4.69 17.93 -4.76
N VAL A 88 4.79 16.93 -3.89
CA VAL A 88 3.66 16.48 -3.07
C VAL A 88 3.09 17.60 -2.19
N ASN A 89 3.93 18.50 -1.65
CA ASN A 89 3.45 19.55 -0.77
C ASN A 89 2.62 20.57 -1.55
N THR A 90 3.09 20.98 -2.73
CA THR A 90 2.33 21.90 -3.60
C THR A 90 1.05 21.23 -4.11
N ALA A 91 1.09 19.94 -4.44
CA ALA A 91 -0.09 19.18 -4.86
C ALA A 91 -1.16 19.11 -3.75
N LEU A 92 -0.75 18.92 -2.49
CA LEU A 92 -1.65 18.86 -1.34
C LEU A 92 -2.29 20.22 -0.97
N GLN A 93 -1.73 21.33 -1.46
CA GLN A 93 -2.37 22.65 -1.32
C GLN A 93 -3.50 22.86 -2.34
N ASN A 94 -3.51 22.10 -3.44
CA ASN A 94 -4.57 22.19 -4.43
C ASN A 94 -5.80 21.41 -3.95
N ARG A 95 -6.86 22.16 -3.65
CA ARG A 95 -8.15 21.61 -3.22
C ARG A 95 -8.73 20.58 -4.19
N GLU A 96 -8.65 20.81 -5.50
CA GLU A 96 -9.20 19.89 -6.51
C GLU A 96 -8.46 18.55 -6.49
N THR A 97 -7.12 18.58 -6.36
CA THR A 97 -6.29 17.38 -6.19
C THR A 97 -6.64 16.63 -4.90
N VAL A 98 -6.82 17.33 -3.79
CA VAL A 98 -7.18 16.71 -2.50
C VAL A 98 -8.59 16.09 -2.56
N MET A 99 -9.55 16.79 -3.17
CA MET A 99 -10.93 16.31 -3.27
C MET A 99 -11.06 15.09 -4.20
N SER A 100 -10.36 15.10 -5.34
CA SER A 100 -10.35 13.99 -6.30
C SER A 100 -9.62 12.74 -5.78
N THR A 101 -8.67 12.92 -4.86
CA THR A 101 -7.93 11.81 -4.22
C THR A 101 -8.50 11.40 -2.86
N CYS A 102 -9.54 12.08 -2.38
CA CYS A 102 -10.16 11.78 -1.09
C CYS A 102 -10.94 10.46 -1.18
N PRO A 103 -10.54 9.40 -0.46
CA PRO A 103 -11.21 8.10 -0.55
C PRO A 103 -12.62 8.11 0.06
N ILE A 104 -12.96 9.13 0.84
CA ILE A 104 -14.27 9.24 1.50
C ILE A 104 -15.31 9.86 0.58
N GLY A 105 -14.90 10.66 -0.44
CA GLY A 105 -15.79 11.35 -1.37
C GLY A 105 -16.83 12.23 -0.69
N ILE A 106 -16.75 13.56 -0.83
CA ILE A 106 -17.91 14.41 -0.49
C ILE A 106 -18.82 14.45 -1.71
#